data_AF-A0A351KV18-F1
#
_entry.id   AF-A0A351KV18-F1
#
_cell.length_a   1.000
_cell.length_b   1.000
_cell.length_c   1.000
_cell.angle_alpha   90.00
_cell.angle_beta   90.00
_cell.angle_gamma   90.00
#
_symmetry.space_group_name_H-M   'P 1'
#
loop_
_entity.id
_entity.type
_entity.pdbx_description
1 polymer ?
#
loop_
_entity_poly.entity_id
_entity_poly.type
_entity_poly.pdbx_seq_one_letter_code
_entity_poly.pdbx_strand_id
1 'polypeptide(L)' 'MPQSKTPLSNTDVRKVLDAIKGLRFGSLEITVHEGRIVQVERKEKTRLNISLKDLDPEASKGEGKP' A
#
# COMPACT_ATOMS: atom_id res chain seq x y z
N MET A 1 -7.79 1.16 -36.02
CA MET A 1 -6.34 0.90 -35.84
C MET A 1 -6.18 -0.18 -34.77
N PRO A 2 -5.74 -1.40 -35.09
CA PRO A 2 -5.42 -2.39 -34.06
C PRO A 2 -4.04 -2.03 -33.47
N GLN A 3 -4.02 -1.74 -32.17
CA GLN A 3 -2.78 -1.48 -31.42
C GLN A 3 -1.89 -2.72 -31.51
N SER A 4 -0.75 -2.60 -32.20
CA SER A 4 0.23 -3.68 -32.41
C SER A 4 0.64 -4.31 -31.08
N LYS A 5 0.55 -5.64 -31.00
CA LYS A 5 0.85 -6.48 -29.82
C LYS A 5 2.35 -6.62 -29.56
N THR A 6 2.98 -5.57 -29.04
CA THR A 6 4.33 -5.59 -28.44
C THR A 6 4.34 -6.36 -27.11
N PRO A 7 5.28 -7.31 -26.91
CA PRO A 7 5.47 -8.02 -25.64
C PRO A 7 5.90 -7.06 -24.52
N LEU A 8 5.81 -7.52 -23.26
CA LEU A 8 6.23 -6.80 -22.05
C LEU A 8 7.54 -6.04 -22.28
N SER A 9 7.48 -4.70 -22.22
CA SER A 9 8.68 -3.87 -22.38
C SER A 9 9.42 -3.74 -21.06
N ASN A 10 10.74 -3.51 -21.12
CA ASN A 10 11.53 -3.20 -19.91
C ASN A 10 10.98 -1.98 -19.14
N THR A 11 10.26 -1.09 -19.81
CA THR A 11 9.58 0.05 -19.21
C THR A 11 8.42 -0.39 -18.31
N ASP A 12 7.69 -1.45 -18.68
CA ASP A 12 6.54 -1.94 -17.91
C ASP A 12 6.99 -2.66 -16.64
N VAL A 13 8.08 -3.43 -16.73
CA VAL A 13 8.74 -4.03 -15.56
C VAL A 13 9.19 -2.94 -14.58
N ARG A 14 9.72 -1.82 -15.10
CA ARG A 14 10.17 -0.71 -14.26
C ARG A 14 9.02 -0.02 -13.54
N LYS A 15 7.87 0.15 -14.19
CA LYS A 15 6.65 0.67 -13.54
C LYS A 15 6.18 -0.24 -12.41
N VAL A 16 6.25 -1.55 -12.57
CA VAL A 16 5.94 -2.51 -11.50
C VAL A 16 6.92 -2.36 -10.33
N LEU A 17 8.22 -2.27 -10.61
CA LEU A 17 9.24 -2.05 -9.57
C LEU A 17 9.00 -0.74 -8.82
N ASP A 18 8.67 0.34 -9.53
CA ASP A 18 8.34 1.63 -8.92
C ASP A 18 7.05 1.57 -8.09
N ALA A 19 6.06 0.77 -8.51
CA ALA A 19 4.82 0.56 -7.74
C ALA A 19 5.06 -0.23 -6.44
N ILE A 20 6.03 -1.16 -6.42
CA ILE A 20 6.44 -1.87 -5.19
C ILE A 20 7.28 -0.95 -4.30
N LYS A 21 8.03 -0.01 -4.89
CA LYS A 21 8.92 0.88 -4.15
C LYS A 21 8.13 1.68 -3.10
N GLY A 22 8.62 1.61 -1.86
CA GLY A 22 8.01 2.29 -0.71
C GLY A 22 6.81 1.57 -0.08
N LEU A 23 6.34 0.45 -0.64
CA LEU A 23 5.30 -0.35 -0.04
C LEU A 23 5.86 -1.11 1.17
N ARG A 24 5.67 -0.57 2.38
CA ARG A 24 6.16 -1.19 3.63
C ARG A 24 5.30 -2.37 4.08
N PHE A 25 3.98 -2.22 3.98
CA PHE A 25 3.00 -3.25 4.29
C PHE A 25 1.85 -3.11 3.31
N GLY A 26 1.43 -4.22 2.69
CA GLY A 26 0.41 -4.17 1.65
C GLY A 26 0.50 -5.32 0.65
N SER A 27 -0.15 -5.13 -0.49
CA SER A 27 -0.12 -6.04 -1.63
C SER A 27 -0.11 -5.27 -2.94
N LEU A 28 0.57 -5.80 -3.94
CA LEU A 28 0.50 -5.34 -5.32
C LEU A 28 -0.12 -6.45 -6.17
N GLU A 29 -1.15 -6.13 -6.93
CA GLU A 29 -1.86 -7.05 -7.81
C GLU A 29 -1.72 -6.56 -9.26
N ILE A 30 -1.40 -7.49 -10.16
CA ILE A 30 -1.09 -7.19 -11.56
C ILE A 30 -1.94 -8.08 -12.44
N THR A 31 -2.72 -7.47 -13.33
CA THR A 31 -3.50 -8.21 -14.33
C THR A 31 -2.76 -8.19 -15.66
N VAL A 32 -2.49 -9.39 -16.19
CA VAL A 32 -1.80 -9.56 -17.47
C VAL A 32 -2.73 -10.21 -18.48
N HIS A 33 -3.09 -9.48 -19.53
CA HIS A 33 -3.88 -10.00 -20.65
C HIS A 33 -3.01 -9.98 -21.92
N GLU A 34 -3.05 -11.07 -22.69
CA GLU A 34 -2.33 -11.18 -23.97
C GLU A 34 -0.82 -10.86 -23.86
N GLY A 35 -0.19 -11.25 -22.75
CA GLY A 35 1.22 -10.99 -22.49
C GLY A 35 1.55 -9.52 -22.20
N ARG A 36 0.56 -8.72 -21.76
CA ARG A 36 0.72 -7.32 -21.41
C ARG A 36 0.07 -6.99 -20.09
N ILE A 37 0.74 -6.16 -19.29
CA ILE A 37 0.16 -5.62 -18.08
C ILE A 37 -0.95 -4.64 -18.49
N VAL A 38 -2.18 -4.94 -18.08
CA VAL A 38 -3.35 -4.10 -18.37
C VAL A 38 -3.87 -3.39 -17.11
N GLN A 39 -3.53 -3.90 -15.92
CA GLN A 39 -3.89 -3.30 -14.66
C GLN A 39 -2.79 -3.52 -13.62
N VAL A 40 -2.60 -2.51 -12.78
CA VAL A 40 -1.73 -2.55 -11.60
C VAL A 40 -2.49 -1.92 -10.45
N GLU A 41 -2.74 -2.69 -9.39
CA GLU A 41 -3.45 -2.25 -8.20
C GLU A 41 -2.56 -2.37 -6.96
N ARG A 42 -2.33 -1.25 -6.27
CA ARG A 42 -1.51 -1.16 -5.06
C ARG A 42 -2.40 -0.95 -3.84
N LYS A 43 -2.33 -1.85 -2.88
CA LYS A 43 -3.04 -1.77 -1.59
C LYS A 43 -2.03 -1.58 -0.48
N GLU A 44 -2.07 -0.44 0.19
CA GLU A 44 -1.20 -0.15 1.34
C GLU A 44 -1.93 -0.40 2.66
N LYS A 45 -1.20 -0.92 3.64
CA LYS A 45 -1.70 -1.13 5.00
C LYS A 45 -0.89 -0.29 5.98
N THR A 46 -1.56 0.61 6.67
CA THR A 46 -0.95 1.36 7.77
C THR A 46 -1.42 0.77 9.08
N ARG A 47 -0.49 0.42 9.97
CA ARG A 47 -0.84 0.09 11.36
C ARG A 47 -1.13 1.38 12.09
N LEU A 48 -2.37 1.55 12.53
CA LEU A 48 -2.72 2.58 13.49
C LEU A 48 -2.32 2.03 14.86
N ASN A 49 -1.19 2.49 15.39
CA ASN A 49 -0.82 2.16 16.77
C ASN A 49 -1.65 3.07 17.68
N ILE A 50 -2.81 2.59 18.08
CA ILE A 50 -3.65 3.29 19.05
C ILE A 50 -3.05 2.94 20.41
N SER A 51 -2.32 3.87 21.02
CA SER A 51 -1.89 3.65 22.40
C SER A 51 -3.12 3.79 23.28
N LEU A 52 -3.31 2.86 24.23
CA LEU A 52 -4.38 2.96 25.23
C LEU A 52 -4.29 4.25 26.06
N LYS A 53 -3.13 4.92 26.07
CA LYS A 53 -2.92 6.24 26.70
C LYS A 53 -3.54 7.40 25.92
N ASP A 54 -3.78 7.21 24.62
CA ASP A 54 -4.33 8.25 23.73
C ASP A 54 -5.87 8.28 23.77
N LEU A 55 -6.50 7.30 24.44
CA LEU A 55 -7.94 7.13 24.48
C LEU A 55 -8.61 7.86 25.66
N ASP A 56 -7.87 8.20 26.73
CA ASP A 56 -8.44 8.85 27.93
C ASP A 56 -7.48 9.86 28.58
N PRO A 57 -7.52 11.16 28.20
CA PRO A 57 -6.72 12.21 28.85
C PRO A 57 -7.18 12.57 30.28
N GLU A 58 -8.34 12.10 30.74
CA GLU A 58 -8.91 12.48 32.05
C GLU A 58 -8.58 11.53 33.22
N ALA A 59 -8.06 10.31 32.98
CA ALA A 59 -7.78 9.35 34.05
C ALA A 59 -6.55 9.71 34.92
N SER A 60 -5.76 10.73 34.55
CA SER A 60 -4.54 11.12 35.28
C SER A 60 -4.76 12.11 36.43
N LYS A 61 -6.00 12.51 36.75
CA LYS A 61 -6.32 13.37 37.91
C LYS A 61 -7.11 12.58 38.96
N GLY A 62 -6.46 11.67 39.65
CA GLY A 62 -7.17 10.86 40.62
C GLY A 62 -6.31 10.11 41.61
N GLU A 63 -5.21 10.67 42.11
CA GLU A 63 -4.52 10.11 43.28
C GLU A 63 -3.77 11.20 44.04
N GLY A 64 -4.50 11.81 44.96
CA GLY A 64 -4.00 12.75 45.96
C GLY A 64 -4.90 12.68 47.19
N LYS A 65 -4.81 11.58 47.92
CA LYS A 65 -5.37 11.39 49.27
C LYS A 65 -4.40 10.47 50.04
N PRO A 66 -4.24 10.54 51.37
CA PRO A 66 -4.95 11.33 52.40
C PRO A 66 -4.24 12.55 52.96
#